data_AF-A0A9E1VHM4-F1
#
_entry.id   AF-A0A9E1VHM4-F1
#
_cell.length_a   1.000
_cell.length_b   1.000
_cell.length_c   1.000
_cell.angle_alpha   90.00
_cell.angle_beta   90.00
_cell.angle_gamma   90.00
#
_symmetry.space_group_name_H-M   'P 1'
#
loop_
_entity.id
_entity.type
_entity.pdbx_description
1 polymer ?
#
loop_
_entity_poly.entity_id
_entity_poly.type
_entity_poly.pdbx_seq_one_letter_code
_entity_poly.pdbx_strand_id
1 'polypeptide(L)'
;MTIISASYKTDIPAFYGDWFRARRIAGSCEVRNAWSGKTFKVSLRDEDCSGFIFWTRNAKPFRPELDRTARTHPFVVQYTVTGYPRSLERSVVAADAGIEDIRDISVHYGGKSVVWRYDPVVITDATPAAWHIENFTRIAGALMGSVDEVVVSFAQIYRKTRRNLDRAAHETANAWVDPEDGAKRDLLARLDEIARQSGLALSLCAQPALEDGLTAARCIDATRLDRVAESLGHAPVTGSIPASNKAPRAGCLCAQSRDIGSYETCPHGCVYCYAVGDPDKAKQAHKAHDRNAAMLGTETTSPEPEKLPA
;
A
#
# COMPACT_ATOMS: atom_id res chain seq x y z
N MET A 1 -20.70 8.68 6.32
CA MET A 1 -20.05 7.55 5.62
C MET A 1 -18.54 7.76 5.59
N THR A 2 -17.75 6.71 5.38
CA THR A 2 -16.28 6.79 5.46
C THR A 2 -15.62 5.87 4.44
N ILE A 3 -14.50 6.30 3.86
CA ILE A 3 -13.63 5.42 3.09
C ILE A 3 -12.89 4.49 4.05
N ILE A 4 -12.93 3.18 3.80
CA ILE A 4 -12.19 2.20 4.58
C ILE A 4 -10.89 1.87 3.85
N SER A 5 -9.76 2.11 4.52
CA SER A 5 -8.46 1.60 4.08
C SER A 5 -8.27 0.21 4.67
N ALA A 6 -8.34 -0.83 3.83
CA ALA A 6 -7.92 -2.20 4.13
C ALA A 6 -6.39 -2.38 3.93
N SER A 7 -5.74 -1.34 4.43
CA SER A 7 -4.49 -1.22 5.14
C SER A 7 -3.15 -1.03 4.45
N TYR A 8 -2.54 0.12 4.75
CA TYR A 8 -1.15 0.44 4.49
C TYR A 8 -0.16 -0.14 5.55
N LYS A 9 -0.65 -0.79 6.62
CA LYS A 9 0.17 -1.38 7.71
C LYS A 9 0.37 -2.89 7.58
N THR A 10 -0.60 -3.55 6.98
CA THR A 10 -0.67 -4.98 6.72
C THR A 10 -1.38 -5.25 5.41
N ASP A 11 -0.88 -6.24 4.68
CA ASP A 11 -1.50 -6.73 3.46
C ASP A 11 -2.72 -7.61 3.80
N ILE A 12 -3.85 -6.96 4.06
CA ILE A 12 -5.12 -7.66 4.34
C ILE A 12 -5.53 -8.54 3.16
N PRO A 13 -5.47 -8.09 1.89
CA PRO A 13 -5.81 -8.94 0.76
C PRO A 13 -4.97 -10.23 0.70
N ALA A 14 -3.66 -10.15 0.91
CA ALA A 14 -2.81 -11.33 0.80
C ALA A 14 -3.01 -12.35 1.94
N PHE A 15 -3.33 -11.89 3.16
CA PHE A 15 -3.23 -12.75 4.36
C PHE A 15 -4.50 -12.81 5.23
N TYR A 16 -5.41 -11.85 5.12
CA TYR A 16 -6.51 -11.67 6.08
C TYR A 16 -7.88 -11.52 5.41
N GLY A 17 -8.07 -12.12 4.22
CA GLY A 17 -9.34 -12.10 3.49
C GLY A 17 -10.51 -12.69 4.28
N ASP A 18 -10.30 -13.84 4.91
CA ASP A 18 -11.29 -14.50 5.77
C ASP A 18 -11.72 -13.62 6.96
N TRP A 19 -10.75 -12.93 7.58
CA TRP A 19 -11.02 -12.00 8.68
C TRP A 19 -11.82 -10.79 8.19
N PHE A 20 -11.40 -10.17 7.08
CA PHE A 20 -12.11 -9.04 6.48
C PHE A 20 -13.56 -9.41 6.19
N ARG A 21 -13.80 -10.58 5.59
CA ARG A 21 -15.13 -11.12 5.34
C ARG A 21 -15.93 -11.28 6.63
N ALA A 22 -15.36 -11.89 7.66
CA ALA A 22 -16.03 -12.08 8.94
C ALA A 22 -16.40 -10.74 9.59
N ARG A 23 -15.55 -9.72 9.48
CA ARG A 23 -15.84 -8.37 10.01
C ARG A 23 -16.87 -7.61 9.20
N ARG A 24 -16.91 -7.79 7.88
CA ARG A 24 -17.99 -7.27 7.02
C ARG A 24 -19.34 -7.88 7.40
N ILE A 25 -19.40 -9.19 7.63
CA ILE A 25 -20.63 -9.87 8.11
C ILE A 25 -21.05 -9.38 9.50
N ALA A 26 -20.09 -9.19 10.42
CA ALA A 26 -20.36 -8.64 11.76
C ALA A 26 -20.71 -7.13 11.73
N GLY A 27 -20.52 -6.45 10.60
CA GLY A 27 -20.79 -5.03 10.41
C GLY A 27 -19.79 -4.10 11.10
N SER A 28 -18.71 -4.60 11.69
CA SER A 28 -17.69 -3.76 12.33
C SER A 28 -16.41 -4.51 12.68
N CYS A 29 -15.33 -3.77 12.93
CA CYS A 29 -14.11 -4.26 13.56
C CYS A 29 -13.61 -3.29 14.63
N GLU A 30 -12.63 -3.74 15.40
CA GLU A 30 -11.91 -2.93 16.37
C GLU A 30 -10.51 -2.63 15.86
N VAL A 31 -10.03 -1.41 16.14
CA VAL A 31 -8.69 -0.94 15.75
C VAL A 31 -8.05 -0.29 16.97
N ARG A 32 -6.80 -0.67 17.24
CA ARG A 32 -6.00 -0.06 18.30
C ARG A 32 -5.17 1.09 17.77
N ASN A 33 -5.30 2.26 18.38
CA ASN A 33 -4.47 3.40 18.06
C ASN A 33 -3.03 3.17 18.55
N ALA A 34 -2.06 3.21 17.63
CA ALA A 34 -0.65 2.92 17.93
C ALA A 34 0.01 3.88 18.94
N TRP A 35 -0.50 5.12 19.08
CA TRP A 35 0.10 6.15 19.94
C TRP A 35 -0.55 6.23 21.32
N SER A 36 -1.88 6.24 21.35
CA SER A 36 -2.65 6.33 22.60
C SER A 36 -2.97 4.97 23.22
N GLY A 37 -2.77 3.88 22.48
CA GLY A 37 -3.13 2.53 22.91
C GLY A 37 -4.63 2.26 22.99
N LYS A 38 -5.48 3.28 22.77
CA LYS A 38 -6.94 3.17 22.84
C LYS A 38 -7.50 2.36 21.68
N THR A 39 -8.41 1.46 21.98
CA THR A 39 -9.19 0.72 20.99
C THR A 39 -10.44 1.52 20.62
N PHE A 40 -10.74 1.59 19.33
CA PHE A 40 -11.98 2.18 18.82
C PHE A 40 -12.63 1.25 17.81
N LYS A 41 -13.95 1.35 17.71
CA LYS A 41 -14.75 0.57 16.77
C LYS A 41 -14.85 1.30 15.44
N VAL A 42 -14.68 0.57 14.35
CA VAL A 42 -14.89 1.04 12.97
C VAL A 42 -16.11 0.30 12.41
N SER A 43 -17.12 1.05 11.97
CA SER A 43 -18.26 0.45 11.28
C SER A 43 -17.85 -0.05 9.92
N LEU A 44 -18.32 -1.25 9.58
CA LEU A 44 -18.18 -1.88 8.28
C LEU A 44 -19.54 -2.28 7.72
N ARG A 45 -20.62 -1.61 8.16
CA ARG A 45 -21.93 -1.72 7.52
C ARG A 45 -21.93 -0.96 6.21
N ASP A 46 -22.73 -1.42 5.25
CA ASP A 46 -22.75 -0.86 3.91
C ASP A 46 -23.18 0.61 3.92
N GLU A 47 -24.21 0.95 4.70
CA GLU A 47 -24.69 2.33 4.87
C GLU A 47 -23.67 3.29 5.52
N ASP A 48 -22.63 2.75 6.18
CA ASP A 48 -21.58 3.54 6.82
C ASP A 48 -20.32 3.69 5.96
N CYS A 49 -20.18 2.87 4.90
CA CYS A 49 -18.99 2.82 4.05
C CYS A 49 -19.24 3.59 2.74
N SER A 50 -18.29 4.44 2.34
CA SER A 50 -18.33 5.10 1.02
C SER A 50 -17.61 4.29 -0.06
N GLY A 51 -16.60 3.52 0.32
CA GLY A 51 -15.74 2.78 -0.60
C GLY A 51 -14.53 2.21 0.10
N PHE A 52 -13.78 1.36 -0.60
CA PHE A 52 -12.66 0.62 -0.03
C PHE A 52 -11.35 0.91 -0.78
N ILE A 53 -10.25 1.01 -0.03
CA ILE A 53 -8.91 0.98 -0.59
C ILE A 53 -8.21 -0.28 -0.10
N PHE A 54 -7.85 -1.17 -1.02
CA PHE A 54 -7.13 -2.41 -0.72
C PHE A 54 -5.66 -2.22 -1.05
N TRP A 55 -4.76 -2.56 -0.14
CA TRP A 55 -3.32 -2.44 -0.38
C TRP A 55 -2.71 -3.81 -0.37
N THR A 56 -2.00 -4.15 -1.44
CA THR A 56 -1.49 -5.51 -1.54
C THR A 56 -0.28 -5.65 -2.44
N ARG A 57 0.44 -6.76 -2.26
CA ARG A 57 1.42 -7.31 -3.19
C ARG A 57 0.91 -8.61 -3.82
N ASN A 58 -0.23 -9.13 -3.37
CA ASN A 58 -0.83 -10.38 -3.83
C ASN A 58 -2.35 -10.37 -3.61
N ALA A 59 -3.12 -9.96 -4.62
CA ALA A 59 -4.57 -9.90 -4.52
C ALA A 59 -5.25 -11.25 -4.78
N LYS A 60 -4.53 -12.22 -5.37
CA LYS A 60 -5.07 -13.53 -5.75
C LYS A 60 -5.90 -14.23 -4.66
N PRO A 61 -5.49 -14.30 -3.38
CA PRO A 61 -6.30 -14.92 -2.32
C PRO A 61 -7.59 -14.13 -1.99
N PHE A 62 -7.64 -12.86 -2.36
CA PHE A 62 -8.70 -11.92 -2.01
C PHE A 62 -9.73 -11.70 -3.14
N ARG A 63 -9.54 -12.32 -4.32
CA ARG A 63 -10.46 -12.15 -5.46
C ARG A 63 -11.94 -12.35 -5.11
N PRO A 64 -12.35 -13.37 -4.33
CA PRO A 64 -13.75 -13.50 -3.93
C PRO A 64 -14.29 -12.30 -3.14
N GLU A 65 -13.43 -11.63 -2.37
CA GLU A 65 -13.80 -10.44 -1.60
C GLU A 65 -13.77 -9.15 -2.44
N LEU A 66 -12.93 -9.08 -3.48
CA LEU A 66 -13.05 -8.04 -4.51
C LEU A 66 -14.41 -8.14 -5.20
N ASP A 67 -14.81 -9.34 -5.64
CA ASP A 67 -16.12 -9.57 -6.28
C ASP A 67 -17.30 -9.20 -5.35
N ARG A 68 -17.19 -9.54 -4.05
CA ARG A 68 -18.22 -9.18 -3.06
C ARG A 68 -18.28 -7.68 -2.86
N THR A 69 -17.12 -7.02 -2.73
CA THR A 69 -17.03 -5.57 -2.55
C THR A 69 -17.60 -4.84 -3.77
N ALA A 70 -17.24 -5.28 -4.98
CA ALA A 70 -17.69 -4.69 -6.24
C ALA A 70 -19.22 -4.60 -6.36
N ARG A 71 -19.95 -5.53 -5.73
CA ARG A 71 -21.42 -5.55 -5.75
C ARG A 71 -22.07 -4.49 -4.86
N THR A 72 -21.36 -3.97 -3.87
CA THR A 72 -21.94 -3.04 -2.90
C THR A 72 -21.24 -1.68 -2.85
N HIS A 73 -19.96 -1.60 -3.25
CA HIS A 73 -19.16 -0.39 -3.15
C HIS A 73 -18.10 -0.29 -4.26
N PRO A 74 -17.70 0.93 -4.64
CA PRO A 74 -16.45 1.13 -5.37
C PRO A 74 -15.24 0.79 -4.50
N PHE A 75 -14.15 0.36 -5.17
CA PHE A 75 -12.86 0.19 -4.52
C PHE A 75 -11.69 0.54 -5.44
N VAL A 76 -10.54 0.81 -4.85
CA VAL A 76 -9.26 0.91 -5.57
C VAL A 76 -8.24 0.00 -4.91
N VAL A 77 -7.52 -0.78 -5.71
CA VAL A 77 -6.40 -1.61 -5.29
C VAL A 77 -5.10 -0.83 -5.48
N GLN A 78 -4.45 -0.52 -4.38
CA GLN A 78 -3.09 -0.01 -4.30
C GLN A 78 -2.12 -1.21 -4.37
N TYR A 79 -1.72 -1.60 -5.58
CA TYR A 79 -0.97 -2.83 -5.83
C TYR A 79 0.53 -2.56 -5.95
N THR A 80 1.33 -3.12 -5.06
CA THR A 80 2.79 -2.93 -5.05
C THR A 80 3.52 -4.03 -5.83
N VAL A 81 4.29 -3.63 -6.84
CA VAL A 81 5.24 -4.48 -7.57
C VAL A 81 6.54 -3.71 -7.73
N THR A 82 7.58 -4.11 -6.99
CA THR A 82 8.91 -3.49 -7.01
C THR A 82 9.94 -4.31 -7.81
N GLY A 83 9.74 -5.62 -7.90
CA GLY A 83 10.70 -6.54 -8.52
C GLY A 83 12.01 -6.72 -7.75
N TYR A 84 12.02 -6.41 -6.45
CA TYR A 84 13.25 -6.50 -5.65
C TYR A 84 13.77 -7.92 -5.45
N PRO A 85 15.09 -8.06 -5.25
CA PRO A 85 15.68 -9.32 -4.85
C PRO A 85 15.14 -9.79 -3.49
N ARG A 86 15.23 -11.10 -3.25
CA ARG A 86 14.75 -11.74 -2.00
C ARG A 86 15.47 -11.26 -0.75
N SER A 87 16.67 -10.70 -0.91
CA SER A 87 17.41 -10.01 0.16
C SER A 87 16.65 -8.81 0.71
N LEU A 88 15.81 -8.14 -0.09
CA LEU A 88 14.95 -7.04 0.35
C LEU A 88 13.50 -7.46 0.60
N GLU A 89 12.97 -8.40 -0.20
CA GLU A 89 11.57 -8.85 -0.14
C GLU A 89 11.45 -10.38 -0.09
N ARG A 90 11.37 -10.93 1.13
CA ARG A 90 11.43 -12.37 1.37
C ARG A 90 10.24 -13.16 0.83
N SER A 91 9.01 -12.75 1.17
CA SER A 91 7.80 -13.58 0.93
C SER A 91 6.74 -12.84 0.11
N VAL A 92 7.17 -12.17 -0.95
CA VAL A 92 6.28 -11.52 -1.95
C VAL A 92 6.15 -12.39 -3.21
N VAL A 93 5.11 -12.18 -4.02
CA VAL A 93 5.01 -12.82 -5.34
C VAL A 93 6.11 -12.30 -6.28
N ALA A 94 6.46 -13.10 -7.30
CA ALA A 94 7.35 -12.63 -8.35
C ALA A 94 6.72 -11.44 -9.10
N ALA A 95 7.55 -10.56 -9.66
CA ALA A 95 7.06 -9.37 -10.36
C ALA A 95 6.07 -9.69 -11.48
N ASP A 96 6.37 -10.72 -12.28
CA ASP A 96 5.54 -11.10 -13.43
C ASP A 96 4.17 -11.61 -12.98
N ALA A 97 4.11 -12.39 -11.90
CA ALA A 97 2.84 -12.80 -11.29
C ALA A 97 2.03 -11.61 -10.73
N GLY A 98 2.71 -10.61 -10.17
CA GLY A 98 2.06 -9.36 -9.73
C GLY A 98 1.53 -8.53 -10.90
N ILE A 99 2.27 -8.48 -12.01
CA ILE A 99 1.85 -7.80 -13.26
C ILE A 99 0.60 -8.48 -13.84
N GLU A 100 0.59 -9.82 -13.88
CA GLU A 100 -0.59 -10.59 -14.29
C GLU A 100 -1.80 -10.33 -13.39
N ASP A 101 -1.61 -10.30 -12.06
CA ASP A 101 -2.69 -10.01 -11.12
C ASP A 101 -3.25 -8.57 -11.30
N ILE A 102 -2.39 -7.57 -11.54
CA ILE A 102 -2.82 -6.20 -11.87
C ILE A 102 -3.64 -6.17 -13.16
N ARG A 103 -3.17 -6.83 -14.22
CA ARG A 103 -3.88 -6.90 -15.51
C ARG A 103 -5.25 -7.53 -15.34
N ASP A 104 -5.33 -8.63 -14.59
CA ASP A 104 -6.59 -9.30 -14.30
C ASP A 104 -7.57 -8.38 -13.58
N ILE A 105 -7.13 -7.68 -12.51
CA ILE A 105 -7.97 -6.72 -11.79
C ILE A 105 -8.47 -5.62 -12.74
N SER A 106 -7.59 -5.07 -13.56
CA SER A 106 -7.95 -4.04 -14.55
C SER A 106 -8.99 -4.53 -15.54
N VAL A 107 -8.86 -5.76 -16.05
CA VAL A 107 -9.84 -6.33 -16.99
C VAL A 107 -11.21 -6.55 -16.32
N HIS A 108 -11.24 -7.00 -15.07
CA HIS A 108 -12.48 -7.36 -14.40
C HIS A 108 -13.24 -6.17 -13.80
N TYR A 109 -12.52 -5.16 -13.30
CA TYR A 109 -13.11 -4.01 -12.59
C TYR A 109 -12.78 -2.65 -13.21
N GLY A 110 -12.09 -2.64 -14.36
CA GLY A 110 -11.68 -1.45 -15.10
C GLY A 110 -10.30 -0.93 -14.70
N GLY A 111 -9.56 -0.33 -15.64
CA GLY A 111 -8.19 0.15 -15.41
C GLY A 111 -8.04 1.26 -14.37
N LYS A 112 -9.14 1.87 -13.90
CA LYS A 112 -9.11 2.83 -12.78
C LYS A 112 -9.21 2.18 -11.40
N SER A 113 -9.56 0.89 -11.33
CA SER A 113 -9.74 0.13 -10.09
C SER A 113 -8.42 -0.32 -9.45
N VAL A 114 -7.29 -0.15 -10.13
CA VAL A 114 -5.96 -0.50 -9.62
C VAL A 114 -4.95 0.59 -9.95
N VAL A 115 -4.08 0.87 -8.98
CA VAL A 115 -2.94 1.79 -9.10
C VAL A 115 -1.68 0.99 -8.82
N TRP A 116 -0.72 1.04 -9.73
CA TRP A 116 0.57 0.40 -9.51
C TRP A 116 1.38 1.24 -8.52
N ARG A 117 2.03 0.57 -7.58
CA ARG A 117 2.98 1.19 -6.66
C ARG A 117 4.35 0.61 -6.90
N TYR A 118 5.26 1.46 -7.37
CA TYR A 118 6.68 1.20 -7.32
C TYR A 118 7.25 1.85 -6.06
N ASP A 119 6.80 1.35 -4.91
CA ASP A 119 6.98 2.01 -3.64
C ASP A 119 7.24 1.01 -2.50
N PRO A 120 8.24 1.27 -1.65
CA PRO A 120 9.21 2.37 -1.73
C PRO A 120 10.44 2.01 -2.59
N VAL A 121 11.12 3.02 -3.14
CA VAL A 121 12.46 2.97 -3.74
C VAL A 121 13.51 2.80 -2.63
N VAL A 122 14.38 1.79 -2.75
CA VAL A 122 15.45 1.47 -1.79
C VAL A 122 16.76 1.25 -2.55
N ILE A 123 17.78 2.07 -2.28
CA ILE A 123 19.07 1.97 -2.94
C ILE A 123 20.00 1.05 -2.16
N THR A 124 20.46 -0.01 -2.83
CA THR A 124 21.47 -0.95 -2.33
C THR A 124 22.46 -1.32 -3.44
N ASP A 125 23.53 -2.04 -3.13
CA ASP A 125 24.45 -2.56 -4.16
C ASP A 125 23.72 -3.48 -5.17
N ALA A 126 22.67 -4.18 -4.72
CA ALA A 126 21.82 -5.02 -5.56
C ALA A 126 20.70 -4.25 -6.28
N THR A 127 20.41 -3.02 -5.86
CA THR A 127 19.36 -2.15 -6.44
C THR A 127 19.90 -0.72 -6.64
N PRO A 128 21.00 -0.52 -7.40
CA PRO A 128 21.49 0.81 -7.70
C PRO A 128 20.50 1.58 -8.60
N ALA A 129 20.70 2.89 -8.76
CA ALA A 129 19.82 3.72 -9.59
C ALA A 129 19.65 3.17 -11.03
N ALA A 130 20.71 2.67 -11.65
CA ALA A 130 20.64 2.04 -12.98
C ALA A 130 19.73 0.81 -13.00
N TRP A 131 19.80 -0.03 -11.96
CA TRP A 131 18.91 -1.18 -11.81
C TRP A 131 17.45 -0.75 -11.68
N HIS A 132 17.17 0.31 -10.92
CA HIS A 132 15.82 0.85 -10.81
C HIS A 132 15.28 1.33 -12.15
N ILE A 133 16.10 2.02 -12.95
CA ILE A 133 15.72 2.49 -14.29
C ILE A 133 15.37 1.30 -15.19
N GLU A 134 16.22 0.27 -15.25
CA GLU A 134 15.98 -0.93 -16.07
C GLU A 134 14.73 -1.70 -15.63
N ASN A 135 14.62 -1.97 -14.33
CA ASN A 135 13.52 -2.75 -13.79
C ASN A 135 12.18 -1.98 -13.85
N PHE A 136 12.19 -0.68 -13.58
CA PHE A 136 10.99 0.16 -13.74
C PHE A 136 10.55 0.21 -15.20
N THR A 137 11.47 0.37 -16.16
CA THR A 137 11.17 0.32 -17.60
C THR A 137 10.48 -0.99 -17.98
N ARG A 138 11.00 -2.13 -17.50
CA ARG A 138 10.42 -3.45 -17.75
C ARG A 138 8.99 -3.56 -17.20
N ILE A 139 8.77 -3.16 -15.94
CA ILE A 139 7.46 -3.28 -15.30
C ILE A 139 6.45 -2.29 -15.91
N ALA A 140 6.85 -1.03 -16.13
CA ALA A 140 6.02 0.00 -16.74
C ALA A 140 5.58 -0.41 -18.15
N GLY A 141 6.51 -0.91 -18.98
CA GLY A 141 6.23 -1.45 -20.31
C GLY A 141 5.24 -2.62 -20.27
N ALA A 142 5.35 -3.50 -19.26
CA ALA A 142 4.41 -4.60 -19.08
C ALA A 142 3.02 -4.14 -18.57
N LEU A 143 2.93 -2.99 -17.90
CA LEU A 143 1.68 -2.47 -17.35
C LEU A 143 0.97 -1.44 -18.24
N MET A 144 1.55 -1.10 -19.40
CA MET A 144 0.94 -0.19 -20.38
C MET A 144 -0.50 -0.60 -20.70
N GLY A 145 -1.41 0.37 -20.63
CA GLY A 145 -2.84 0.17 -20.89
C GLY A 145 -3.60 -0.61 -19.82
N SER A 146 -2.93 -1.14 -18.79
CA SER A 146 -3.56 -1.87 -17.68
C SER A 146 -3.79 -0.98 -16.45
N VAL A 147 -2.94 0.02 -16.27
CA VAL A 147 -3.07 1.07 -15.25
C VAL A 147 -2.78 2.41 -15.89
N ASP A 148 -3.19 3.48 -15.23
CA ASP A 148 -2.99 4.87 -15.67
C ASP A 148 -2.09 5.67 -14.73
N GLU A 149 -1.75 5.11 -13.57
CA GLU A 149 -1.00 5.79 -12.52
C GLU A 149 0.00 4.83 -11.88
N VAL A 150 1.20 5.37 -11.60
CA VAL A 150 2.20 4.76 -10.74
C VAL A 150 2.55 5.67 -9.58
N VAL A 151 2.39 5.17 -8.36
CA VAL A 151 2.80 5.87 -7.13
C VAL A 151 4.21 5.43 -6.75
N VAL A 152 5.08 6.40 -6.47
CA VAL A 152 6.44 6.19 -5.98
C VAL A 152 6.71 6.97 -4.69
N SER A 153 7.69 6.51 -3.91
CA SER A 153 8.37 7.29 -2.88
C SER A 153 9.71 6.62 -2.56
N PHE A 154 10.67 7.35 -2.01
CA PHE A 154 11.84 6.73 -1.39
C PHE A 154 11.50 6.21 0.01
N ALA A 155 12.10 5.09 0.41
CA ALA A 155 11.88 4.53 1.73
C ALA A 155 12.22 5.54 2.83
N GLN A 156 11.29 5.73 3.75
CA GLN A 156 11.52 6.52 4.95
C GLN A 156 12.32 5.69 5.97
N ILE A 157 13.47 6.22 6.39
CA ILE A 157 14.45 5.49 7.20
C ILE A 157 14.18 5.70 8.70
N TYR A 158 13.16 5.03 9.20
CA TYR A 158 12.88 4.91 10.64
C TYR A 158 13.96 4.10 11.37
N ARG A 159 14.02 4.14 12.70
CA ARG A 159 14.97 3.34 13.50
C ARG A 159 14.81 1.85 13.22
N LYS A 160 13.56 1.36 13.13
CA LYS A 160 13.30 -0.05 12.79
C LYS A 160 13.70 -0.40 11.36
N THR A 161 13.44 0.51 10.42
CA THR A 161 13.81 0.37 9.00
C THR A 161 15.33 0.27 8.86
N ARG A 162 16.06 1.20 9.50
CA ARG A 162 17.52 1.21 9.57
C ARG A 162 18.07 -0.10 10.15
N ARG A 163 17.59 -0.52 11.33
CA ARG A 163 18.01 -1.78 11.96
C ARG A 163 17.84 -2.99 11.04
N ASN A 164 16.70 -3.07 10.35
CA ASN A 164 16.40 -4.20 9.46
C ASN A 164 17.23 -4.16 8.17
N LEU A 165 17.48 -2.97 7.61
CA LEU A 165 18.37 -2.77 6.47
C LEU A 165 19.83 -3.09 6.83
N ASP A 166 20.33 -2.60 7.96
CA ASP A 166 21.70 -2.87 8.45
C ASP A 166 21.93 -4.38 8.65
N ARG A 167 20.96 -5.07 9.27
CA ARG A 167 21.01 -6.52 9.43
C ARG A 167 21.03 -7.24 8.08
N ALA A 168 20.14 -6.87 7.16
CA ALA A 168 20.08 -7.48 5.84
C ALA A 168 21.36 -7.23 5.03
N ALA A 169 21.92 -6.02 5.13
CA ALA A 169 23.17 -5.65 4.47
C ALA A 169 24.35 -6.49 4.98
N HIS A 170 24.44 -6.70 6.29
CA HIS A 170 25.45 -7.59 6.88
C HIS A 170 25.25 -9.06 6.47
N GLU A 171 24.02 -9.57 6.53
CA GLU A 171 23.71 -10.98 6.20
C GLU A 171 23.95 -11.31 4.72
N THR A 172 23.80 -10.33 3.83
CA THR A 172 23.84 -10.56 2.37
C THR A 172 25.02 -9.89 1.67
N ALA A 173 25.90 -9.22 2.41
CA ALA A 173 27.00 -8.40 1.88
C ALA A 173 26.52 -7.39 0.81
N ASN A 174 25.36 -6.77 1.05
CA ASN A 174 24.70 -5.83 0.14
C ASN A 174 24.46 -4.51 0.89
N ALA A 175 25.38 -3.56 0.76
CA ALA A 175 25.28 -2.29 1.45
C ALA A 175 24.06 -1.49 0.96
N TRP A 176 23.56 -0.61 1.81
CA TRP A 176 22.45 0.29 1.49
C TRP A 176 22.82 1.73 1.81
N VAL A 177 22.19 2.65 1.11
CA VAL A 177 22.38 4.09 1.31
C VAL A 177 21.03 4.80 1.25
N ASP A 178 20.89 5.86 2.04
CA ASP A 178 19.84 6.86 1.85
C ASP A 178 20.42 8.01 1.02
N PRO A 179 20.12 8.11 -0.29
CA PRO A 179 20.79 9.08 -1.14
C PRO A 179 20.43 10.51 -0.76
N GLU A 180 21.30 11.45 -1.12
CA GLU A 180 20.98 12.87 -1.04
C GLU A 180 19.80 13.24 -1.96
N ASP A 181 19.08 14.31 -1.61
CA ASP A 181 17.87 14.73 -2.32
C ASP A 181 18.12 15.01 -3.82
N GLY A 182 19.30 15.49 -4.19
CA GLY A 182 19.69 15.67 -5.60
C GLY A 182 19.66 14.36 -6.39
N ALA A 183 20.33 13.32 -5.88
CA ALA A 183 20.33 12.00 -6.50
C ALA A 183 18.94 11.35 -6.52
N LYS A 184 18.11 11.61 -5.48
CA LYS A 184 16.72 11.17 -5.44
C LYS A 184 15.89 11.82 -6.55
N ARG A 185 16.01 13.15 -6.73
CA ARG A 185 15.31 13.90 -7.79
C ARG A 185 15.75 13.46 -9.18
N ASP A 186 17.05 13.25 -9.40
CA ASP A 186 17.57 12.74 -10.67
C ASP A 186 16.95 11.39 -11.05
N LEU A 187 16.88 10.46 -10.10
CA LEU A 187 16.24 9.17 -10.35
C LEU A 187 14.73 9.34 -10.61
N LEU A 188 14.02 10.14 -9.81
CA LEU A 188 12.59 10.38 -10.02
C LEU A 188 12.29 11.00 -11.38
N ALA A 189 13.09 11.95 -11.85
CA ALA A 189 12.95 12.55 -13.18
C ALA A 189 13.11 11.50 -14.30
N ARG A 190 14.03 10.53 -14.13
CA ARG A 190 14.17 9.41 -15.07
C ARG A 190 12.97 8.47 -15.03
N LEU A 191 12.46 8.14 -13.84
CA LEU A 191 11.28 7.28 -13.69
C LEU A 191 10.02 7.94 -14.25
N ASP A 192 9.86 9.27 -14.09
CA ASP A 192 8.72 10.01 -14.64
C ASP A 192 8.73 10.01 -16.17
N GLU A 193 9.88 10.21 -16.79
CA GLU A 193 9.99 10.13 -18.25
C GLU A 193 9.61 8.74 -18.77
N ILE A 194 10.06 7.67 -18.10
CA ILE A 194 9.70 6.29 -18.46
C ILE A 194 8.19 6.04 -18.25
N ALA A 195 7.63 6.56 -17.16
CA ALA A 195 6.20 6.45 -16.87
C ALA A 195 5.37 7.12 -17.98
N ARG A 196 5.73 8.36 -18.36
CA ARG A 196 5.09 9.10 -19.46
C ARG A 196 5.17 8.36 -20.79
N GLN A 197 6.34 7.83 -21.14
CA GLN A 197 6.53 7.01 -22.34
C GLN A 197 5.66 5.74 -22.34
N SER A 198 5.34 5.22 -21.15
CA SER A 198 4.46 4.06 -20.94
C SER A 198 2.97 4.43 -20.78
N GLY A 199 2.60 5.71 -20.94
CA GLY A 199 1.23 6.19 -20.78
C GLY A 199 0.75 6.24 -19.33
N LEU A 200 1.67 6.30 -18.36
CA LEU A 200 1.39 6.35 -16.93
C LEU A 200 1.64 7.76 -16.39
N ALA A 201 0.80 8.21 -15.47
CA ALA A 201 1.09 9.35 -14.62
C ALA A 201 1.90 8.88 -13.40
N LEU A 202 3.11 9.40 -13.21
CA LEU A 202 3.87 9.18 -11.99
C LEU A 202 3.44 10.19 -10.92
N SER A 203 3.16 9.70 -9.71
CA SER A 203 2.84 10.54 -8.56
C SER A 203 3.70 10.21 -7.34
N LEU A 204 4.11 11.23 -6.58
CA LEU A 204 5.04 11.13 -5.46
C LEU A 204 4.32 11.16 -4.11
N CYS A 205 4.51 10.14 -3.27
CA CYS A 205 3.78 10.01 -2.01
C CYS A 205 4.43 10.77 -0.83
N ALA A 206 3.96 12.00 -0.59
CA ALA A 206 4.24 12.79 0.61
C ALA A 206 5.74 12.85 0.96
N GLN A 207 6.49 13.37 -0.02
CA GLN A 207 7.91 13.74 0.09
C GLN A 207 8.11 15.11 -0.58
N PRO A 208 7.54 16.20 0.01
CA PRO A 208 7.48 17.51 -0.64
C PRO A 208 8.84 18.10 -1.01
N ALA A 209 9.91 17.72 -0.29
CA ALA A 209 11.28 18.10 -0.63
C ALA A 209 11.76 17.53 -1.98
N LEU A 210 11.07 16.56 -2.56
CA LEU A 210 11.41 15.89 -3.82
C LEU A 210 10.38 16.15 -4.94
N GLU A 211 9.34 16.98 -4.71
CA GLU A 211 8.23 17.25 -5.65
C GLU A 211 8.62 18.12 -6.87
N ASP A 212 9.85 18.01 -7.38
CA ASP A 212 10.42 18.85 -8.46
C ASP A 212 9.67 18.71 -9.81
N GLY A 213 8.52 19.38 -9.92
CA GLY A 213 7.58 19.27 -11.04
C GLY A 213 6.65 18.04 -10.98
N LEU A 214 6.83 17.16 -10.00
CA LEU A 214 6.05 15.91 -9.87
C LEU A 214 4.71 16.15 -9.19
N THR A 215 3.70 15.38 -9.61
CA THR A 215 2.37 15.43 -8.97
C THR A 215 2.41 14.72 -7.62
N ALA A 216 1.94 15.38 -6.55
CA ALA A 216 1.75 14.74 -5.25
C ALA A 216 0.66 13.66 -5.32
N ALA A 217 0.97 12.46 -4.81
CA ALA A 217 0.08 11.31 -4.86
C ALA A 217 -1.15 11.43 -3.95
N ARG A 218 -2.26 10.85 -4.39
CA ARG A 218 -3.49 10.66 -3.62
C ARG A 218 -3.79 9.17 -3.51
N CYS A 219 -3.03 8.43 -2.68
CA CYS A 219 -3.21 6.99 -2.56
C CYS A 219 -4.64 6.59 -2.09
N ILE A 220 -5.32 7.49 -1.39
CA ILE A 220 -6.77 7.43 -1.14
C ILE A 220 -7.39 8.60 -1.90
N ASP A 221 -7.80 8.37 -3.15
CA ASP A 221 -8.37 9.38 -4.03
C ASP A 221 -9.89 9.20 -4.17
N ALA A 222 -10.65 10.12 -3.56
CA ALA A 222 -12.11 10.13 -3.67
C ALA A 222 -12.59 10.34 -5.12
N THR A 223 -11.87 11.13 -5.92
CA THR A 223 -12.21 11.35 -7.34
C THR A 223 -11.93 10.10 -8.18
N ARG A 224 -10.87 9.34 -7.88
CA ARG A 224 -10.67 8.01 -8.49
C ARG A 224 -11.78 7.04 -8.07
N LEU A 225 -12.17 7.02 -6.80
CA LEU A 225 -13.29 6.20 -6.33
C LEU A 225 -14.60 6.56 -7.04
N ASP A 226 -14.90 7.83 -7.30
CA ASP A 226 -16.07 8.24 -8.09
C ASP A 226 -16.04 7.64 -9.50
N ARG A 227 -14.87 7.67 -10.17
CA ARG A 227 -14.70 7.07 -11.50
C ARG A 227 -14.90 5.55 -11.49
N VAL A 228 -14.43 4.88 -10.45
CA VAL A 228 -14.68 3.44 -10.29
C VAL A 228 -16.15 3.18 -9.95
N ALA A 229 -16.78 4.02 -9.12
CA ALA A 229 -18.19 3.93 -8.77
C ALA A 229 -19.06 3.99 -10.03
N GLU A 230 -18.82 4.96 -10.90
CA GLU A 230 -19.49 5.08 -12.20
C GLU A 230 -19.34 3.79 -13.02
N SER A 231 -18.11 3.27 -13.14
CA SER A 231 -17.87 2.05 -13.93
C SER A 231 -18.53 0.78 -13.35
N LEU A 232 -18.77 0.76 -12.05
CA LEU A 232 -19.42 -0.36 -11.34
C LEU A 232 -20.93 -0.14 -11.10
N GLY A 233 -21.50 1.00 -11.53
CA GLY A 233 -22.92 1.31 -11.34
C GLY A 233 -23.29 1.78 -9.93
N HIS A 234 -22.33 2.31 -9.16
CA HIS A 234 -22.54 2.87 -7.82
C HIS A 234 -22.70 4.38 -7.83
N ALA A 235 -23.29 4.92 -6.77
CA ALA A 235 -23.34 6.37 -6.54
C ALA A 235 -21.94 6.94 -6.24
N PRO A 236 -21.67 8.21 -6.59
CA PRO A 236 -20.40 8.86 -6.27
C PRO A 236 -20.18 8.98 -4.75
N VAL A 237 -18.92 8.87 -4.34
CA VAL A 237 -18.47 8.88 -2.94
C VAL A 237 -18.20 10.28 -2.41
N THR A 238 -17.80 11.22 -3.28
CA THR A 238 -17.36 12.57 -2.86
C THR A 238 -18.42 13.38 -2.13
N GLY A 239 -19.71 13.20 -2.47
CA GLY A 239 -20.83 13.86 -1.79
C GLY A 239 -21.05 13.40 -0.34
N SER A 240 -20.44 12.28 0.07
CA SER A 240 -20.65 11.66 1.39
C SER A 240 -19.45 11.79 2.33
N ILE A 241 -18.34 12.37 1.87
CA ILE A 241 -17.10 12.53 2.63
C ILE A 241 -17.07 13.93 3.27
N PRO A 242 -16.81 14.06 4.58
CA PRO A 242 -16.68 15.36 5.23
C PRO A 242 -15.61 16.21 4.52
N ALA A 243 -15.93 17.47 4.21
CA ALA A 243 -15.03 18.42 3.52
C ALA A 243 -13.70 18.69 4.26
N SER A 244 -13.57 18.24 5.51
CA SER A 244 -12.36 18.39 6.30
C SER A 244 -11.29 17.38 5.88
N ASN A 245 -10.39 17.78 4.97
CA ASN A 245 -9.23 16.97 4.63
C ASN A 245 -8.09 17.25 5.62
N LYS A 246 -8.09 16.59 6.78
CA LYS A 246 -6.88 16.54 7.63
C LYS A 246 -5.93 15.53 6.99
N ALA A 247 -4.96 16.05 6.24
CA ALA A 247 -3.88 15.25 5.67
C ALA A 247 -3.25 14.36 6.77
N PRO A 248 -3.04 13.05 6.53
CA PRO A 248 -2.43 12.15 7.50
C PRO A 248 -1.01 12.55 7.92
N ARG A 249 -0.29 13.26 7.04
CA ARG A 249 1.09 13.77 7.22
C ARG A 249 1.35 14.92 6.26
N ALA A 250 2.43 15.68 6.48
CA ALA A 250 2.85 16.76 5.59
C ALA A 250 3.03 16.26 4.14
N GLY A 251 2.59 17.06 3.16
CA GLY A 251 2.61 16.71 1.74
C GLY A 251 1.62 15.61 1.31
N CYS A 252 0.78 15.09 2.19
CA CYS A 252 -0.18 14.04 1.85
C CYS A 252 -1.51 14.64 1.37
N LEU A 253 -1.95 14.25 0.17
CA LEU A 253 -3.22 14.71 -0.41
C LEU A 253 -4.35 13.67 -0.34
N CYS A 254 -4.13 12.54 0.33
CA CYS A 254 -5.14 11.50 0.54
C CYS A 254 -6.39 12.06 1.23
N ALA A 255 -7.57 11.62 0.77
CA ALA A 255 -8.83 11.87 1.45
C ALA A 255 -8.87 11.20 2.83
N GLN A 256 -9.73 11.71 3.71
CA GLN A 256 -9.96 11.13 5.02
C GLN A 256 -10.48 9.69 4.91
N SER A 257 -9.88 8.78 5.68
CA SER A 257 -10.27 7.37 5.72
C SER A 257 -10.12 6.78 7.13
N ARG A 258 -10.65 5.57 7.33
CA ARG A 258 -10.37 4.73 8.50
C ARG A 258 -9.58 3.52 8.09
N ASP A 259 -8.35 3.46 8.59
CA ASP A 259 -7.49 2.31 8.42
C ASP A 259 -7.86 1.19 9.41
N ILE A 260 -8.05 -0.02 8.89
CA ILE A 260 -8.42 -1.20 9.69
C ILE A 260 -7.27 -2.20 9.90
N GLY A 261 -6.06 -1.83 9.48
CA GLY A 261 -4.85 -2.63 9.67
C GLY A 261 -4.23 -2.47 11.04
N SER A 262 -3.35 -3.43 11.36
CA SER A 262 -2.53 -3.44 12.58
C SER A 262 -1.05 -3.55 12.23
N TYR A 263 -0.19 -2.99 13.07
CA TYR A 263 1.26 -3.17 13.00
C TYR A 263 1.65 -4.60 13.37
N GLU A 264 2.87 -5.04 13.03
CA GLU A 264 3.42 -6.35 13.40
C GLU A 264 2.57 -7.57 12.97
N THR A 265 1.76 -7.42 11.90
CA THR A 265 0.88 -8.50 11.41
C THR A 265 1.18 -8.92 9.96
N CYS A 266 2.01 -8.19 9.21
CA CYS A 266 2.29 -8.52 7.80
C CYS A 266 3.43 -9.55 7.65
N PRO A 267 3.18 -10.76 7.10
CA PRO A 267 4.20 -11.81 6.98
C PRO A 267 5.19 -11.66 5.81
N HIS A 268 5.03 -10.66 4.93
CA HIS A 268 5.89 -10.51 3.73
C HIS A 268 7.39 -10.42 4.05
N GLY A 269 7.74 -9.79 5.17
CA GLY A 269 9.12 -9.69 5.64
C GLY A 269 10.01 -8.74 4.83
N CYS A 270 9.46 -7.68 4.23
CA CYS A 270 10.23 -6.63 3.56
C CYS A 270 11.17 -5.94 4.55
N VAL A 271 12.45 -5.81 4.22
CA VAL A 271 13.47 -5.27 5.15
C VAL A 271 13.29 -3.78 5.44
N TYR A 272 12.69 -3.04 4.51
CA TYR A 272 12.41 -1.61 4.63
C TYR A 272 11.05 -1.30 5.29
N CYS A 273 10.34 -2.32 5.77
CA CYS A 273 8.97 -2.16 6.27
C CYS A 273 8.94 -1.28 7.53
N TYR A 274 8.19 -0.18 7.47
CA TYR A 274 7.92 0.64 8.65
C TYR A 274 6.84 0.03 9.55
N ALA A 275 6.07 -0.95 9.09
CA ALA A 275 4.93 -1.50 9.83
C ALA A 275 5.23 -2.80 10.58
N VAL A 276 6.35 -3.45 10.29
CA VAL A 276 6.78 -4.72 10.91
C VAL A 276 8.23 -4.61 11.31
N GLY A 277 8.48 -4.59 12.62
CA GLY A 277 9.82 -4.57 13.20
C GLY A 277 10.47 -5.94 13.24
N ASP A 278 9.67 -7.01 13.42
CA ASP A 278 10.13 -8.40 13.51
C ASP A 278 9.29 -9.32 12.60
N PRO A 279 9.84 -9.73 11.43
CA PRO A 279 9.14 -10.58 10.48
C PRO A 279 8.70 -11.93 11.03
N ASP A 280 9.46 -12.52 11.95
CA ASP A 280 9.14 -13.85 12.47
C ASP A 280 8.02 -13.77 13.51
N LYS A 281 7.98 -12.71 14.31
CA LYS A 281 6.82 -12.42 15.15
C LYS A 281 5.57 -12.14 14.33
N ALA A 282 5.68 -11.40 13.21
CA ALA A 282 4.52 -11.16 12.34
C ALA A 282 3.98 -12.45 11.72
N LYS A 283 4.85 -13.38 11.29
CA LYS A 283 4.43 -14.73 10.83
C LYS A 283 3.73 -15.51 11.94
N GLN A 284 4.27 -15.50 13.16
CA GLN A 284 3.66 -16.17 14.32
C GLN A 284 2.29 -15.56 14.65
N ALA A 285 2.17 -14.23 14.65
CA ALA A 285 0.92 -13.53 14.88
C ALA A 285 -0.12 -13.86 13.81
N HIS A 286 0.28 -13.92 12.53
CA HIS A 286 -0.61 -14.36 11.45
C HIS A 286 -1.09 -15.79 11.65
N LYS A 287 -0.20 -16.74 11.98
CA LYS A 287 -0.56 -18.14 12.24
C LYS A 287 -1.51 -18.29 13.44
N ALA A 288 -1.34 -17.46 14.47
CA ALA A 288 -2.15 -17.50 15.68
C ALA A 288 -3.45 -16.68 15.58
N HIS A 289 -3.66 -15.93 14.50
CA HIS A 289 -4.80 -15.02 14.39
C HIS A 289 -6.11 -15.79 14.21
N ASP A 290 -7.09 -15.49 15.07
CA ASP A 290 -8.47 -15.94 14.87
C ASP A 290 -9.18 -15.03 13.86
N ARG A 291 -9.62 -15.62 12.73
CA ARG A 291 -10.39 -14.91 11.70
C ARG A 291 -11.68 -14.28 12.21
N ASN A 292 -12.22 -14.73 13.35
CA ASN A 292 -13.42 -14.18 13.96
C ASN A 292 -13.13 -13.12 15.04
N ALA A 293 -11.86 -12.81 15.32
CA ALA A 293 -11.48 -11.80 16.30
C ALA A 293 -11.99 -10.40 15.89
N ALA A 294 -12.40 -9.59 16.88
CA ALA A 294 -12.86 -8.22 16.65
C ALA A 294 -11.78 -7.33 16.00
N MET A 295 -10.52 -7.57 16.34
CA MET A 295 -9.35 -6.81 15.90
C MET A 295 -8.39 -7.71 15.12
N LEU A 296 -7.66 -7.13 14.17
CA LEU A 296 -6.59 -7.78 13.42
C LEU A 296 -5.34 -7.99 14.30
N GLY A 297 -4.74 -9.19 14.24
CA GLY A 297 -3.55 -9.55 15.02
C GLY A 297 -3.87 -10.29 16.33
N THR A 298 -2.95 -10.20 17.30
CA THR A 298 -3.08 -10.77 18.66
C THR A 298 -3.00 -9.65 19.70
N GLU A 299 -3.51 -9.84 20.92
CA GLU A 299 -3.49 -8.78 21.96
C GLU A 299 -2.08 -8.23 22.27
N THR A 300 -1.04 -9.03 21.99
CA THR A 300 0.38 -8.71 22.15
C THR A 300 0.99 -7.88 21.01
N THR A 301 0.27 -7.64 19.89
CA THR A 301 0.75 -6.77 18.81
C THR A 301 0.58 -5.30 19.20
N SER A 302 1.41 -4.82 20.13
CA SER A 302 1.53 -3.38 20.41
C SER A 302 2.79 -2.86 19.73
N PRO A 303 2.68 -1.88 18.81
CA PRO A 303 3.86 -1.29 18.19
C PRO A 303 4.69 -0.55 19.24
N GLU A 304 6.02 -0.53 19.07
CA GLU A 304 6.82 0.56 19.64
C GLU A 304 6.37 1.86 18.94
N PRO A 305 5.90 2.88 19.69
CA PRO A 305 5.50 4.13 19.08
C PRO A 305 6.73 4.85 18.53
N GLU A 306 6.97 4.74 17.22
CA GLU A 306 7.84 5.65 16.49
C GLU A 306 7.02 6.79 15.92
N LYS A 307 7.41 8.02 16.23
CA LYS A 307 6.84 9.20 15.58
C LYS A 307 7.18 9.12 14.08
N LEU A 308 6.18 9.33 13.23
CA LEU A 308 6.42 9.66 11.83
C LEU A 308 7.35 10.90 11.82
N PRO A 309 8.45 10.92 11.05
CA PRO A 309 9.21 12.16 10.87
C PRO A 309 8.25 13.22 10.33
N ALA A 310 8.44 14.44 10.83
CA ALA A 310 7.65 15.61 10.47
C ALA A 310 7.74 15.91 8.97
#